data_AF-A0A8B3GUD2-F1
#
_entry.id   AF-A0A8B3GUD2-F1
#
_cell.length_a   1.000
_cell.length_b   1.000
_cell.length_c   1.000
_cell.angle_alpha   90.00
_cell.angle_beta   90.00
_cell.angle_gamma   90.00
#
_symmetry.space_group_name_H-M   'P 1'
#
loop_
_entity.id
_entity.type
_entity.pdbx_description
1 polymer ?
#
loop_
_entity_poly.entity_id
_entity_poly.type
_entity_poly.pdbx_seq_one_letter_code
_entity_poly.pdbx_strand_id
1 'polypeptide(L)'
;MVSFKIFQNSAFTLSLLSAFFIFVTNFFFNVISPFYLQNARGLSPEKAGYLLMIFPIVQVIVAPVAGSIADRIGPYRITMVGLLIIVASQIGYAFFNLQTSFMFVALMIGLVGFGNGLFQAPNNTVVMSSVPTRDLGIAGGMNALARNLGMVVGISTATTVLFSSMSHTAGKKVTTYLTGQPDIFISGMHVSFWVATGLCILAVILTGYRMWQVRHEAAV
;
A
#
# COMPACT_ATOMS: atom_id res chain seq x y z
N MET A 1 6.63 22.67 21.02
CA MET A 1 6.25 23.18 19.68
C MET A 1 6.99 22.35 18.64
N VAL A 2 6.29 21.87 17.61
CA VAL A 2 6.89 21.03 16.55
C VAL A 2 8.01 21.83 15.86
N SER A 3 9.26 21.38 15.98
CA SER A 3 10.37 22.04 15.30
C SER A 3 10.32 21.68 13.81
N PHE A 4 9.86 22.57 12.94
CA PHE A 4 9.78 22.30 11.48
C PHE A 4 11.13 21.96 10.82
N LYS A 5 12.25 22.13 11.54
CA LYS A 5 13.59 21.74 11.09
C LYS A 5 13.70 20.24 10.74
N ILE A 6 12.87 19.37 11.31
CA ILE A 6 12.92 17.93 10.99
C ILE A 6 12.50 17.62 9.55
N PHE A 7 11.65 18.45 8.94
CA PHE A 7 11.26 18.31 7.53
C PHE A 7 12.34 18.76 6.54
N GLN A 8 13.35 19.49 7.01
CA GLN A 8 14.51 19.85 6.18
C GLN A 8 15.37 18.61 5.88
N ASN A 9 15.25 17.55 6.67
CA ASN A 9 15.88 16.27 6.36
C ASN A 9 15.09 15.58 5.23
N SER A 10 15.68 15.56 4.04
CA SER A 10 15.08 14.93 2.85
C SER A 10 14.79 13.44 3.06
N ALA A 11 15.61 12.73 3.85
CA ALA A 11 15.36 11.34 4.17
C ALA A 11 14.09 11.15 5.01
N PHE A 12 13.84 12.02 5.99
CA PHE A 12 12.61 11.99 6.79
C PHE A 12 11.36 12.27 5.94
N THR A 13 11.38 13.39 5.19
CA THR A 13 10.24 13.84 4.39
C THR A 13 9.87 12.86 3.27
N LEU A 14 10.86 12.35 2.53
CA LEU A 14 10.62 11.37 1.46
C LEU A 14 10.12 10.02 2.00
N SER A 15 10.53 9.63 3.21
CA SER A 15 10.02 8.41 3.87
C SER A 15 8.58 8.54 4.33
N LEU A 16 8.20 9.70 4.87
CA LEU A 16 6.82 9.99 5.23
C LEU A 16 5.92 10.01 3.99
N LEU A 17 6.39 10.63 2.90
CA LEU A 17 5.63 10.71 1.66
C LEU A 17 5.47 9.33 1.01
N SER A 18 6.53 8.52 1.01
CA SER A 18 6.46 7.13 0.52
C SER A 18 5.53 6.27 1.37
N ALA A 19 5.58 6.41 2.71
CA ALA A 19 4.64 5.75 3.60
C ALA A 19 3.20 6.17 3.29
N PHE A 20 2.93 7.48 3.15
CA PHE A 20 1.62 8.00 2.80
C PHE A 20 1.07 7.32 1.53
N PHE A 21 1.81 7.31 0.41
CA PHE A 21 1.35 6.68 -0.84
C PHE A 21 1.13 5.16 -0.70
N ILE A 22 1.94 4.48 0.10
CA ILE A 22 1.76 3.05 0.35
C ILE A 22 0.52 2.78 1.20
N PHE A 23 0.21 3.61 2.18
CA PHE A 23 -1.04 3.50 2.91
C PHE A 23 -2.25 3.83 2.03
N VAL A 24 -2.16 4.84 1.15
CA VAL A 24 -3.20 5.08 0.14
C VAL A 24 -3.44 3.83 -0.70
N THR A 25 -2.38 3.25 -1.28
CA THR A 25 -2.45 2.07 -2.15
C THR A 25 -3.02 0.84 -1.43
N ASN A 26 -2.55 0.52 -0.22
CA ASN A 26 -3.04 -0.62 0.55
C ASN A 26 -4.53 -0.53 0.85
N PHE A 27 -5.04 0.69 1.04
CA PHE A 27 -6.45 0.88 1.37
C PHE A 27 -7.40 0.74 0.18
N PHE A 28 -6.90 0.81 -1.07
CA PHE A 28 -7.67 0.33 -2.23
C PHE A 28 -7.98 -1.16 -2.09
N PHE A 29 -6.95 -1.97 -1.83
CA PHE A 29 -7.14 -3.40 -1.58
C PHE A 29 -8.04 -3.64 -0.36
N ASN A 30 -7.78 -2.95 0.77
CA ASN A 30 -8.54 -3.15 2.00
C ASN A 30 -10.05 -2.95 1.82
N VAL A 31 -10.45 -1.91 1.07
CA VAL A 31 -11.86 -1.61 0.80
C VAL A 31 -12.46 -2.56 -0.24
N ILE A 32 -11.77 -2.80 -1.36
CA ILE A 32 -12.35 -3.47 -2.53
C ILE A 32 -12.42 -4.99 -2.35
N SER A 33 -11.45 -5.58 -1.65
CA SER A 33 -11.31 -7.05 -1.57
C SER A 33 -12.48 -7.77 -0.90
N PRO A 34 -13.07 -7.27 0.20
CA PRO A 34 -14.27 -7.87 0.77
C PRO A 34 -15.43 -7.90 -0.22
N PHE A 35 -15.66 -6.82 -0.98
CA PHE A 35 -16.72 -6.77 -2.00
C PHE A 35 -16.45 -7.75 -3.14
N TYR A 36 -15.19 -7.86 -3.58
CA TYR A 36 -14.81 -8.83 -4.60
C TYR A 36 -15.04 -10.27 -4.12
N LEU A 37 -14.53 -10.65 -2.94
CA LEU A 37 -14.61 -12.02 -2.45
C LEU A 37 -16.03 -12.42 -2.06
N GLN A 38 -16.77 -11.55 -1.35
CA GLN A 38 -18.08 -11.88 -0.82
C GLN A 38 -19.20 -11.60 -1.84
N ASN A 39 -19.23 -10.39 -2.42
CA ASN A 39 -20.35 -9.99 -3.28
C ASN A 39 -20.18 -10.44 -4.74
N ALA A 40 -18.98 -10.35 -5.31
CA ALA A 40 -18.74 -10.76 -6.70
C ALA A 40 -18.47 -12.26 -6.84
N ARG A 41 -17.66 -12.84 -5.95
CA ARG A 41 -17.30 -14.26 -5.96
C ARG A 41 -18.21 -15.16 -5.11
N GLY A 42 -19.14 -14.57 -4.35
CA GLY A 42 -20.12 -15.32 -3.56
C GLY A 42 -19.54 -16.11 -2.39
N LEU A 43 -18.33 -15.79 -1.92
CA LEU A 43 -17.76 -16.47 -0.76
C LEU A 43 -18.50 -16.08 0.51
N SER A 44 -18.68 -17.05 1.41
CA SER A 44 -19.07 -16.77 2.79
C SER A 44 -18.07 -15.83 3.47
N PRO A 45 -18.51 -14.95 4.39
CA PRO A 45 -17.62 -14.03 5.12
C PRO A 45 -16.43 -14.72 5.80
N GLU A 46 -16.64 -15.94 6.34
CA GLU A 46 -15.60 -16.75 6.97
C GLU A 46 -14.44 -17.07 6.00
N LYS A 47 -14.75 -17.67 4.84
CA LYS A 47 -13.76 -17.99 3.80
C LYS A 47 -13.05 -16.76 3.26
N ALA A 48 -13.79 -15.65 3.05
CA ALA A 48 -13.18 -14.39 2.65
C ALA A 48 -12.21 -13.88 3.72
N GLY A 49 -12.60 -13.97 5.00
CA GLY A 49 -11.74 -13.66 6.15
C GLY A 49 -10.44 -14.46 6.14
N TYR A 50 -10.50 -15.78 5.94
CA TYR A 50 -9.30 -16.61 5.87
C TYR A 50 -8.34 -16.21 4.74
N LEU A 51 -8.84 -15.88 3.56
CA LEU A 51 -7.98 -15.37 2.47
C LEU A 51 -7.37 -14.01 2.84
N LEU A 52 -8.14 -13.09 3.41
CA LEU A 52 -7.65 -11.75 3.75
C LEU A 52 -6.64 -11.78 4.90
N MET A 53 -6.74 -12.77 5.81
CA MET A 53 -5.77 -12.98 6.89
C MET A 53 -4.37 -13.37 6.40
N ILE A 54 -4.22 -13.84 5.15
CA ILE A 54 -2.90 -14.13 4.56
C ILE A 54 -2.03 -12.88 4.57
N PHE A 55 -2.62 -11.70 4.31
CA PHE A 55 -1.89 -10.43 4.30
C PHE A 55 -1.16 -10.13 5.62
N PRO A 56 -1.85 -10.01 6.78
CA PRO A 56 -1.19 -9.70 8.04
C PRO A 56 -0.27 -10.84 8.51
N ILE A 57 -0.60 -12.11 8.25
CA ILE A 57 0.25 -13.26 8.64
C ILE A 57 1.61 -13.17 7.94
N VAL A 58 1.61 -13.01 6.62
CA VAL A 58 2.85 -12.89 5.86
C VAL A 58 3.61 -11.63 6.28
N GLN A 59 2.91 -10.51 6.46
CA GLN A 59 3.53 -9.25 6.89
C GLN A 59 4.25 -9.38 8.24
N VAL A 60 3.61 -10.01 9.23
CA VAL A 60 4.18 -10.22 10.59
C VAL A 60 5.43 -11.08 10.55
N ILE A 61 5.47 -12.10 9.69
CA ILE A 61 6.64 -12.98 9.54
C ILE A 61 7.78 -12.26 8.82
N VAL A 62 7.46 -11.49 7.78
CA VAL A 62 8.47 -10.85 6.90
C VAL A 62 9.07 -9.60 7.54
N ALA A 63 8.31 -8.84 8.32
CA ALA A 63 8.78 -7.56 8.87
C ALA A 63 10.03 -7.66 9.78
N PRO A 64 10.15 -8.62 10.71
CA PRO A 64 11.38 -8.80 11.51
C PRO A 64 12.59 -9.17 10.65
N VAL A 65 12.38 -10.07 9.68
CA VAL A 65 13.43 -10.50 8.73
C VAL A 65 13.90 -9.29 7.92
N ALA A 66 12.97 -8.48 7.41
CA ALA A 66 13.26 -7.26 6.68
C ALA A 66 14.09 -6.26 7.50
N GLY A 67 13.74 -6.06 8.78
CA GLY A 67 14.51 -5.21 9.69
C GLY A 67 15.95 -5.70 9.86
N SER A 68 16.12 -6.99 10.16
CA SER A 68 17.45 -7.57 10.35
C SER A 68 18.34 -7.51 9.11
N ILE A 69 17.77 -7.67 7.91
CA ILE A 69 18.51 -7.56 6.65
C ILE A 69 18.82 -6.10 6.36
N ALA A 70 17.89 -5.19 6.62
CA ALA A 70 18.07 -3.75 6.46
C ALA A 70 19.24 -3.21 7.31
N ASP A 71 19.43 -3.74 8.52
CA ASP A 71 20.56 -3.37 9.39
C ASP A 71 21.92 -3.78 8.77
N ARG A 72 21.96 -4.81 7.92
CA ARG A 72 23.20 -5.30 7.28
C ARG A 72 23.51 -4.64 5.93
N ILE A 73 22.52 -4.49 5.06
CA ILE A 73 22.73 -4.02 3.67
C ILE A 73 22.13 -2.63 3.38
N GLY A 74 21.57 -1.99 4.41
CA GLY A 74 20.96 -0.68 4.36
C GLY A 74 19.45 -0.74 4.09
N PRO A 75 18.66 0.10 4.77
CA PRO A 75 17.19 0.05 4.72
C PRO A 75 16.63 0.37 3.34
N TYR A 76 17.29 1.26 2.59
CA TYR A 76 16.79 1.77 1.32
C TYR A 76 16.63 0.71 0.22
N ARG A 77 17.56 -0.25 0.14
CA ARG A 77 17.49 -1.31 -0.89
C ARG A 77 16.31 -2.24 -0.60
N ILE A 78 16.10 -2.57 0.67
CA ILE A 78 14.99 -3.43 1.11
C ILE A 78 13.64 -2.73 0.91
N THR A 79 13.53 -1.43 1.23
CA THR A 79 12.29 -0.69 0.96
C THR A 79 11.96 -0.67 -0.52
N MET A 80 12.95 -0.42 -1.40
CA MET A 80 12.74 -0.41 -2.85
C MET A 80 12.25 -1.76 -3.37
N VAL A 81 12.85 -2.87 -2.94
CA VAL A 81 12.41 -4.24 -3.31
C VAL A 81 10.98 -4.49 -2.83
N GLY A 82 10.65 -4.11 -1.59
CA GLY A 82 9.30 -4.22 -1.06
C GLY A 82 8.27 -3.46 -1.90
N LEU A 83 8.59 -2.23 -2.32
CA LEU A 83 7.72 -1.43 -3.17
C LEU A 83 7.48 -2.06 -4.55
N LEU A 84 8.53 -2.58 -5.20
CA LEU A 84 8.39 -3.25 -6.49
C LEU A 84 7.49 -4.50 -6.39
N ILE A 85 7.60 -5.25 -5.29
CA ILE A 85 6.73 -6.40 -5.01
C ILE A 85 5.28 -5.96 -4.80
N ILE A 86 5.05 -4.84 -4.11
CA ILE A 86 3.71 -4.26 -3.96
C ILE A 86 3.16 -3.87 -5.34
N VAL A 87 3.93 -3.18 -6.19
CA VAL A 87 3.51 -2.83 -7.56
C VAL A 87 3.12 -4.07 -8.36
N ALA A 88 3.93 -5.12 -8.32
CA ALA A 88 3.62 -6.39 -9.00
C ALA A 88 2.30 -7.00 -8.50
N SER A 89 2.05 -6.94 -7.19
CA SER A 89 0.79 -7.40 -6.59
C SER A 89 -0.41 -6.57 -7.04
N GLN A 90 -0.26 -5.24 -7.10
CA GLN A 90 -1.32 -4.33 -7.56
C GLN A 90 -1.67 -4.54 -9.03
N ILE A 91 -0.66 -4.76 -9.87
CA ILE A 91 -0.86 -5.17 -11.27
C ILE A 91 -1.62 -6.50 -11.32
N GLY A 92 -1.25 -7.48 -10.49
CA GLY A 92 -1.96 -8.74 -10.37
C GLY A 92 -3.45 -8.59 -10.01
N TYR A 93 -3.77 -7.68 -9.09
CA TYR A 93 -5.16 -7.36 -8.73
C TYR A 93 -5.96 -6.75 -9.89
N ALA A 94 -5.31 -5.98 -10.75
CA ALA A 94 -5.96 -5.43 -11.94
C ALA A 94 -6.37 -6.50 -12.97
N PHE A 95 -5.90 -7.75 -12.83
CA PHE A 95 -6.30 -8.88 -13.68
C PHE A 95 -7.36 -9.80 -13.04
N PHE A 96 -7.82 -9.51 -11.81
CA PHE A 96 -8.80 -10.35 -11.13
C PHE A 96 -10.16 -10.31 -11.82
N ASN A 97 -10.78 -11.47 -12.00
CA ASN A 97 -12.08 -11.65 -12.61
C ASN A 97 -12.90 -12.73 -11.89
N LEU A 98 -14.12 -12.98 -12.34
CA LEU A 98 -15.02 -13.96 -11.71
C LEU A 98 -14.54 -15.42 -11.80
N GLN A 99 -13.56 -15.72 -12.65
CA GLN A 99 -13.02 -17.06 -12.87
C GLN A 99 -11.62 -17.24 -12.30
N THR A 100 -11.01 -16.17 -11.77
CA THR A 100 -9.65 -16.20 -11.22
C THR A 100 -9.53 -17.25 -10.13
N SER A 101 -8.47 -18.05 -10.19
CA SER A 101 -8.23 -19.10 -9.20
C SER A 101 -8.01 -18.49 -7.81
N PHE A 102 -8.60 -19.09 -6.77
CA PHE A 102 -8.38 -18.66 -5.39
C PHE A 102 -6.91 -18.80 -4.96
N MET A 103 -6.16 -19.73 -5.57
CA MET A 103 -4.72 -19.84 -5.34
C MET A 103 -3.97 -18.61 -5.84
N PHE A 104 -4.34 -18.09 -7.02
CA PHE A 104 -3.75 -16.86 -7.55
C PHE A 104 -4.11 -15.65 -6.69
N VAL A 105 -5.37 -15.60 -6.22
CA VAL A 105 -5.80 -14.56 -5.26
C VAL A 105 -4.95 -14.62 -3.99
N ALA A 106 -4.85 -15.79 -3.36
CA ALA A 106 -4.04 -15.99 -2.16
C ALA A 106 -2.56 -15.62 -2.38
N LEU A 107 -2.00 -15.96 -3.53
CA LEU A 107 -0.62 -15.61 -3.89
C LEU A 107 -0.42 -14.09 -3.96
N MET A 108 -1.32 -13.35 -4.63
CA MET A 108 -1.21 -11.88 -4.71
C MET A 108 -1.40 -11.21 -3.35
N ILE A 109 -2.30 -11.73 -2.50
CA ILE A 109 -2.48 -11.27 -1.12
C ILE A 109 -1.23 -11.51 -0.28
N GLY A 110 -0.62 -12.70 -0.40
CA GLY A 110 0.66 -13.00 0.23
C GLY A 110 1.77 -12.09 -0.28
N LEU A 111 1.81 -11.84 -1.59
CA LEU A 111 2.84 -11.00 -2.23
C LEU A 111 2.76 -9.55 -1.74
N VAL A 112 1.56 -8.97 -1.62
CA VAL A 112 1.41 -7.61 -1.07
C VAL A 112 1.75 -7.55 0.42
N GLY A 113 1.46 -8.61 1.18
CA GLY A 113 1.87 -8.75 2.59
C GLY A 113 3.38 -8.82 2.75
N PHE A 114 4.03 -9.60 1.89
CA PHE A 114 5.49 -9.73 1.83
C PHE A 114 6.15 -8.40 1.49
N GLY A 115 5.69 -7.73 0.42
CA GLY A 115 6.19 -6.42 0.02
C GLY A 115 5.98 -5.35 1.11
N ASN A 116 4.82 -5.36 1.79
CA ASN A 116 4.57 -4.47 2.93
C ASN A 116 5.51 -4.75 4.11
N GLY A 117 5.77 -6.02 4.42
CA GLY A 117 6.71 -6.40 5.48
C GLY A 117 8.12 -5.88 5.19
N LEU A 118 8.58 -6.03 3.94
CA LEU A 118 9.87 -5.50 3.48
C LEU A 118 9.94 -3.96 3.50
N PHE A 119 8.83 -3.28 3.21
CA PHE A 119 8.82 -1.82 3.18
C PHE A 119 8.69 -1.19 4.58
N GLN A 120 7.71 -1.62 5.38
CA GLN A 120 7.30 -0.86 6.57
C GLN A 120 8.35 -0.84 7.67
N ALA A 121 8.98 -1.98 8.00
CA ALA A 121 9.95 -2.03 9.08
C ALA A 121 11.20 -1.17 8.78
N PRO A 122 11.90 -1.32 7.63
CA PRO A 122 13.05 -0.49 7.30
C PRO A 122 12.71 0.98 7.09
N ASN A 123 11.53 1.30 6.52
CA ASN A 123 11.09 2.69 6.39
C ASN A 123 10.86 3.35 7.75
N ASN A 124 10.28 2.62 8.72
CA ASN A 124 10.10 3.14 10.07
C ASN A 124 11.44 3.37 10.78
N THR A 125 12.40 2.44 10.66
CA THR A 125 13.76 2.61 11.20
C THR A 125 14.40 3.88 10.67
N VAL A 126 14.32 4.08 9.36
CA VAL A 126 14.78 5.30 8.69
C VAL A 126 14.17 6.57 9.27
N VAL A 127 12.84 6.59 9.47
CA VAL A 127 12.13 7.79 9.92
C VAL A 127 12.62 8.16 11.32
N MET A 128 12.78 7.16 12.19
CA MET A 128 13.26 7.33 13.55
C MET A 128 14.75 7.69 13.61
N SER A 129 15.58 7.10 12.73
CA SER A 129 17.02 7.38 12.69
C SER A 129 17.38 8.70 12.02
N SER A 130 16.44 9.34 11.33
CA SER A 130 16.65 10.62 10.65
C SER A 130 16.53 11.83 11.59
N VAL A 131 16.18 11.60 12.86
CA VAL A 131 15.90 12.66 13.83
C VAL A 131 16.68 12.45 15.13
N PRO A 132 17.04 13.52 15.87
CA PRO A 132 17.65 13.38 17.19
C PRO A 132 16.71 12.69 18.19
N THR A 133 17.26 12.01 19.20
CA THR A 133 16.49 11.25 20.21
C THR A 133 15.39 12.08 20.90
N ARG A 134 15.63 13.38 21.12
CA ARG A 134 14.65 14.32 21.70
C ARG A 134 13.40 14.55 20.84
N ASP A 135 13.50 14.29 19.54
CA ASP A 135 12.44 14.55 18.55
C ASP A 135 11.73 13.25 18.11
N LEU A 136 12.07 12.08 18.68
CA LEU A 136 11.49 10.79 18.31
C LEU A 136 9.97 10.73 18.49
N GLY A 137 9.43 11.36 19.55
CA GLY A 137 7.99 11.47 19.75
C GLY A 137 7.29 12.22 18.62
N ILE A 138 7.94 13.28 18.10
CA ILE A 138 7.42 14.06 16.96
C ILE A 138 7.52 13.23 15.67
N ALA A 139 8.65 12.57 15.43
CA ALA A 139 8.83 11.71 14.26
C ALA A 139 7.81 10.57 14.21
N GLY A 140 7.57 9.89 15.34
CA GLY A 140 6.54 8.86 15.45
C GLY A 140 5.13 9.41 15.24
N GLY A 141 4.82 10.58 15.81
CA GLY A 141 3.55 11.26 15.60
C GLY A 141 3.31 11.64 14.13
N MET A 142 4.33 12.19 13.46
CA MET A 142 4.26 12.52 12.04
C MET A 142 4.14 11.28 11.16
N ASN A 143 4.81 10.19 11.50
CA ASN A 143 4.67 8.92 10.80
C ASN A 143 3.24 8.38 10.96
N ALA A 144 2.70 8.36 12.18
CA ALA A 144 1.32 7.95 12.42
C ALA A 144 0.32 8.83 11.68
N LEU A 145 0.54 10.15 11.65
CA LEU A 145 -0.29 11.10 10.90
C LEU A 145 -0.25 10.80 9.39
N ALA A 146 0.94 10.62 8.81
CA ALA A 146 1.10 10.30 7.38
C ALA A 146 0.39 8.98 7.03
N ARG A 147 0.51 7.97 7.89
CA ARG A 147 -0.21 6.69 7.73
C ARG A 147 -1.71 6.91 7.77
N ASN A 148 -2.24 7.55 8.80
CA ASN A 148 -3.67 7.80 8.98
C ASN A 148 -4.27 8.61 7.83
N LEU A 149 -3.59 9.68 7.40
CA LEU A 149 -3.99 10.45 6.22
C LEU A 149 -4.00 9.56 4.97
N GLY A 150 -2.98 8.72 4.79
CA GLY A 150 -2.94 7.76 3.68
C GLY A 150 -4.11 6.79 3.71
N MET A 151 -4.50 6.29 4.89
CA MET A 151 -5.68 5.41 5.04
C MET A 151 -6.97 6.13 4.63
N VAL A 152 -7.20 7.34 5.15
CA VAL A 152 -8.42 8.11 4.87
C VAL A 152 -8.51 8.51 3.39
N VAL A 153 -7.40 9.00 2.82
CA VAL A 153 -7.33 9.35 1.39
C VAL A 153 -7.47 8.11 0.52
N GLY A 154 -6.85 6.98 0.92
CA GLY A 154 -6.98 5.69 0.25
C GLY A 154 -8.42 5.20 0.19
N ILE A 155 -9.11 5.16 1.32
CA ILE A 155 -10.53 4.74 1.38
C ILE A 155 -11.39 5.66 0.52
N SER A 156 -11.23 6.98 0.67
CA SER A 156 -12.05 7.97 -0.04
C SER A 156 -11.82 7.91 -1.55
N THR A 157 -10.57 7.78 -1.98
CA THR A 157 -10.23 7.70 -3.42
C THR A 157 -10.67 6.35 -3.98
N ALA A 158 -10.43 5.24 -3.28
CA ALA A 158 -10.81 3.90 -3.73
C ALA A 158 -12.32 3.78 -3.94
N THR A 159 -13.11 4.21 -2.95
CA THR A 159 -14.57 4.20 -3.06
C THR A 159 -15.06 5.13 -4.17
N THR A 160 -14.51 6.34 -4.27
CA THR A 160 -14.88 7.30 -5.32
C THR A 160 -14.58 6.76 -6.72
N VAL A 161 -13.38 6.23 -6.95
CA VAL A 161 -12.98 5.69 -8.26
C VAL A 161 -13.81 4.47 -8.61
N LEU A 162 -14.00 3.54 -7.67
CA LEU A 162 -14.82 2.34 -7.86
C LEU A 162 -16.25 2.70 -8.25
N PHE A 163 -16.95 3.48 -7.43
CA PHE A 163 -18.35 3.82 -7.67
C PHE A 163 -18.55 4.75 -8.86
N SER A 164 -17.61 5.66 -9.12
CA SER A 164 -17.64 6.50 -10.32
C SER A 164 -17.51 5.65 -11.60
N SER A 165 -16.56 4.71 -11.62
CA SER A 165 -16.38 3.80 -12.76
C SER A 165 -17.58 2.86 -12.95
N MET A 166 -18.14 2.33 -11.87
CA MET A 166 -19.39 1.57 -11.91
C MET A 166 -20.56 2.42 -12.44
N SER A 167 -20.67 3.68 -12.01
CA SER A 167 -21.73 4.59 -12.46
C SER A 167 -21.64 4.90 -13.95
N HIS A 168 -20.42 5.14 -14.44
CA HIS A 168 -20.15 5.38 -15.86
C HIS A 168 -20.56 4.16 -16.70
N THR A 169 -20.18 2.96 -16.25
CA THR A 169 -20.51 1.71 -16.96
C THR A 169 -22.00 1.38 -16.90
N ALA A 170 -22.67 1.66 -15.77
CA ALA A 170 -24.09 1.38 -15.57
C ALA A 170 -25.03 2.45 -16.19
N GLY A 171 -24.49 3.59 -16.64
CA GLY A 171 -25.28 4.72 -17.16
C GLY A 171 -26.17 5.43 -16.10
N LYS A 172 -25.96 5.13 -14.81
CA LYS A 172 -26.73 5.70 -13.69
C LYS A 172 -25.83 5.87 -12.47
N LYS A 173 -26.21 6.74 -11.53
CA LYS A 173 -25.44 6.92 -10.29
C LYS A 173 -25.52 5.65 -9.43
N VAL A 174 -24.38 5.06 -9.15
CA VAL A 174 -24.21 3.87 -8.30
C VAL A 174 -23.44 4.28 -7.05
N THR A 175 -24.03 4.04 -5.89
CA THR A 175 -23.42 4.35 -4.57
C THR A 175 -23.28 3.12 -3.68
N THR A 176 -23.69 1.96 -4.16
CA THR A 176 -23.62 0.67 -3.46
C THR A 176 -23.33 -0.45 -4.46
N TYR A 177 -22.98 -1.63 -3.95
CA TYR A 177 -22.81 -2.81 -4.79
C TYR A 177 -24.13 -3.16 -5.50
N LEU A 178 -24.08 -3.36 -6.82
CA LEU A 178 -25.23 -3.77 -7.62
C LEU A 178 -25.36 -5.30 -7.59
N THR A 179 -26.31 -5.81 -6.81
CA THR A 179 -26.66 -7.23 -6.80
C THR A 179 -27.10 -7.69 -8.19
N GLY A 180 -26.51 -8.80 -8.67
CA GLY A 180 -26.81 -9.38 -9.99
C GLY A 180 -26.01 -8.79 -11.17
N GLN A 181 -25.15 -7.79 -10.95
CA GLN A 181 -24.29 -7.21 -12.01
C GLN A 181 -22.81 -7.21 -11.60
N PRO A 182 -22.21 -8.39 -11.35
CA PRO A 182 -20.83 -8.49 -10.88
C PRO A 182 -19.82 -7.95 -11.90
N ASP A 183 -20.12 -8.00 -13.20
CA ASP A 183 -19.22 -7.52 -14.26
C ASP A 183 -18.96 -6.02 -14.18
N ILE A 184 -19.96 -5.22 -13.80
CA ILE A 184 -19.82 -3.77 -13.60
C ILE A 184 -18.87 -3.48 -12.44
N PHE A 185 -18.98 -4.26 -11.34
CA PHE A 185 -18.07 -4.14 -10.22
C PHE A 185 -16.64 -4.53 -10.62
N ILE A 186 -16.45 -5.61 -11.37
CA ILE A 186 -15.12 -6.05 -11.83
C ILE A 186 -14.45 -4.97 -12.70
N SER A 187 -15.20 -4.34 -13.61
CA SER A 187 -14.69 -3.22 -14.41
C SER A 187 -14.23 -2.05 -13.52
N GLY A 188 -15.07 -1.63 -12.56
CA GLY A 188 -14.71 -0.56 -11.62
C GLY A 188 -13.54 -0.91 -10.71
N MET A 189 -13.42 -2.19 -10.35
CA MET A 189 -12.31 -2.73 -9.59
C MET A 189 -11.00 -2.65 -10.39
N HIS A 190 -11.00 -3.00 -11.68
CA HIS A 190 -9.81 -2.88 -12.54
C HIS A 190 -9.32 -1.45 -12.63
N VAL A 191 -10.22 -0.49 -12.87
CA VAL A 191 -9.87 0.93 -12.92
C VAL A 191 -9.27 1.38 -11.59
N SER A 192 -9.88 0.98 -10.47
CA SER A 192 -9.38 1.29 -9.12
C SER A 192 -7.97 0.76 -8.88
N PHE A 193 -7.69 -0.50 -9.27
CA PHE A 193 -6.36 -1.08 -9.08
C PHE A 193 -5.30 -0.51 -10.04
N TRP A 194 -5.67 -0.06 -11.25
CA TRP A 194 -4.76 0.69 -12.11
C TRP A 194 -4.41 2.05 -11.52
N VAL A 195 -5.38 2.77 -10.93
CA VAL A 195 -5.12 4.01 -10.20
C VAL A 195 -4.21 3.76 -9.00
N ALA A 196 -4.49 2.72 -8.21
CA ALA A 196 -3.64 2.32 -7.07
C ALA A 196 -2.20 1.98 -7.52
N THR A 197 -2.06 1.28 -8.64
CA THR A 197 -0.74 0.96 -9.24
C THR A 197 0.02 2.24 -9.59
N GLY A 198 -0.64 3.22 -10.23
CA GLY A 198 -0.04 4.52 -10.53
C GLY A 198 0.45 5.26 -9.27
N LEU A 199 -0.38 5.29 -8.22
CA LEU A 199 0.00 5.89 -6.93
C LEU A 199 1.18 5.15 -6.26
N CYS A 200 1.24 3.83 -6.39
CA CYS A 200 2.34 3.04 -5.87
C CYS A 200 3.65 3.27 -6.65
N ILE A 201 3.58 3.44 -7.98
CA ILE A 201 4.72 3.81 -8.81
C ILE A 201 5.29 5.18 -8.38
N LEU A 202 4.44 6.14 -7.99
CA LEU A 202 4.93 7.40 -7.41
C LEU A 202 5.75 7.16 -6.14
N ALA A 203 5.33 6.24 -5.26
CA ALA A 203 6.10 5.87 -4.07
C ALA A 203 7.46 5.24 -4.43
N VAL A 204 7.50 4.40 -5.48
CA VAL A 204 8.74 3.82 -6.03
C VAL A 204 9.67 4.91 -6.53
N ILE A 205 9.16 5.86 -7.31
CA ILE A 205 9.97 6.98 -7.86
C ILE A 205 10.53 7.83 -6.72
N LEU A 206 9.71 8.18 -5.72
CA LEU A 206 10.15 8.95 -4.55
C LEU A 206 11.24 8.23 -3.76
N THR A 207 11.08 6.93 -3.55
CA THR A 207 12.07 6.11 -2.82
C THR A 207 13.35 5.93 -3.64
N GLY A 208 13.25 5.79 -4.97
CA GLY A 208 14.39 5.74 -5.87
C GLY A 208 15.16 7.06 -5.93
N TYR A 209 14.46 8.19 -6.01
CA TYR A 209 15.05 9.52 -5.94
C TYR A 209 15.80 9.73 -4.62
N ARG A 210 15.19 9.30 -3.51
CA ARG A 210 15.83 9.31 -2.19
C ARG A 210 17.11 8.47 -2.15
N MET A 211 17.09 7.27 -2.71
CA MET A 211 18.28 6.41 -2.82
C MET A 211 19.42 7.08 -3.60
N TRP A 212 19.06 7.82 -4.65
CA TRP A 212 20.01 8.54 -5.48
C TRP A 212 20.65 9.71 -4.72
N GLN A 213 19.87 10.50 -3.98
CA GLN A 213 20.36 11.63 -3.17
C GLN A 213 21.37 11.17 -2.11
N VAL A 214 21.05 10.13 -1.33
CA VAL A 214 21.92 9.64 -0.25
C VAL A 214 23.25 9.11 -0.80
N ARG A 215 23.26 8.51 -2.00
CA ARG A 215 24.50 8.07 -2.66
C ARG A 215 25.36 9.23 -3.14
N HIS A 216 24.76 10.37 -3.53
CA HIS A 216 25.49 11.56 -3.96
C HIS A 216 26.07 12.33 -2.77
N GLU A 217 25.33 12.44 -1.67
CA GLU A 217 25.82 13.08 -0.44
C GLU A 217 26.99 12.30 0.19
N ALA A 218 27.03 10.97 0.04
CA ALA A 218 28.14 10.14 0.53
C ALA A 218 29.39 10.16 -0.38
N ALA A 219 29.32 10.77 -1.56
CA ALA A 219 30.40 10.84 -2.53
C ALA A 219 31.12 12.21 -2.56
N VAL A 220 30.67 13.16 -1.71
CA VAL A 220 31.24 14.50 -1.51
C VAL A 220 31.88 14.55 -0.13
#